data_AF-A0A2P8WET4-F1
#
_entry.id   AF-A0A2P8WET4-F1
#
_cell.length_a   1.000
_cell.length_b   1.000
_cell.length_c   1.000
_cell.angle_alpha   90.00
_cell.angle_beta   90.00
_cell.angle_gamma   90.00
#
_symmetry.space_group_name_H-M   'P 1'
#
loop_
_entity.id
_entity.type
_entity.pdbx_description
1 polymer ?
#
loop_
_entity_poly.entity_id
_entity_poly.type
_entity_poly.pdbx_seq_one_letter_code
_entity_poly.pdbx_strand_id
1 'polypeptide(L)'
;MRQNLEGQGRDISLRRWVLTNAFYLGGLWDLLTTFLGSLIILGSVTFISLGLSLVGAVTVGAFNLSTQAIWGQRQVTRRQVIVLRVIWLFAIAFDFWTSLTCNATYVALETFKPGQADSLIRLLSQLTGGQILIVMFVTILSTFSPMMVSSLRNRDIDGLP
;
A
#
# COMPACT_ATOMS: atom_id res chain seq x y z
N MET A 1 9.75 42.68 2.54
CA MET A 1 8.57 41.81 2.75
C MET A 1 8.27 40.85 1.59
N ARG A 2 8.50 41.18 0.31
CA ARG A 2 8.28 40.25 -0.82
C ARG A 2 9.26 39.07 -0.91
N GLN A 3 10.53 39.23 -0.52
CA GLN A 3 11.52 38.13 -0.56
C GLN A 3 11.24 36.97 0.41
N ASN A 4 10.52 37.20 1.52
CA ASN A 4 10.16 36.13 2.45
C ASN A 4 9.03 35.22 1.93
N LEU A 5 8.20 35.69 1.01
CA LEU A 5 7.08 34.91 0.47
C LEU A 5 7.52 33.95 -0.65
N GLU A 6 8.52 34.33 -1.45
CA GLU A 6 9.07 33.47 -2.51
C GLU A 6 9.86 32.28 -1.95
N GLY A 7 10.66 32.48 -0.90
CA GLY A 7 11.37 31.40 -0.22
C GLY A 7 10.42 30.39 0.45
N GLN A 8 9.35 30.89 1.09
CA GLN A 8 8.38 30.06 1.77
C GLN A 8 7.52 29.24 0.78
N GLY A 9 7.14 29.81 -0.36
CA GLY A 9 6.42 29.09 -1.42
C GLY A 9 7.25 27.99 -2.10
N ARG A 10 8.54 28.25 -2.34
CA ARG A 10 9.46 27.27 -2.95
C ARG A 10 9.73 26.09 -2.02
N ASP A 11 9.92 26.34 -0.72
CA ASP A 11 10.13 25.27 0.27
C ASP A 11 8.90 24.38 0.45
N ILE A 12 7.69 24.95 0.43
CA ILE A 12 6.44 24.16 0.47
C ILE A 12 6.32 23.29 -0.79
N SER A 13 6.67 23.81 -1.96
CA SER A 13 6.62 23.05 -3.22
C SER A 13 7.61 21.87 -3.24
N LEU A 14 8.84 22.07 -2.73
CA LEU A 14 9.87 21.04 -2.69
C LEU A 14 9.55 19.95 -1.66
N ARG A 15 9.15 20.33 -0.44
CA ARG A 15 8.73 19.37 0.59
C ARG A 15 7.57 18.50 0.10
N ARG A 16 6.60 19.11 -0.58
CA ARG A 16 5.47 18.38 -1.17
C ARG A 16 5.91 17.43 -2.27
N TRP A 17 6.78 17.86 -3.17
CA TRP A 17 7.31 17.01 -4.24
C TRP A 17 8.06 15.79 -3.67
N VAL A 18 8.90 16.00 -2.65
CA VAL A 18 9.62 14.92 -1.96
C VAL A 18 8.65 13.94 -1.30
N LEU A 19 7.66 14.44 -0.55
CA LEU A 19 6.67 13.59 0.11
C LEU A 19 5.84 12.77 -0.88
N THR A 20 5.37 13.41 -1.96
CA THR A 20 4.59 12.72 -3.00
C THR A 20 5.42 11.60 -3.64
N ASN A 21 6.67 11.87 -4.02
CA ASN A 21 7.55 10.84 -4.59
C ASN A 21 7.86 9.72 -3.58
N ALA A 22 8.09 10.04 -2.31
CA ALA A 22 8.30 9.05 -1.27
C ALA A 22 7.10 8.11 -1.11
N PHE A 23 5.87 8.65 -1.11
CA PHE A 23 4.66 7.83 -1.05
C PHE A 23 4.40 7.07 -2.36
N TYR A 24 4.80 7.58 -3.52
CA TYR A 24 4.74 6.82 -4.78
C TYR A 24 5.66 5.61 -4.74
N LEU A 25 6.90 5.78 -4.26
CA LEU A 25 7.83 4.66 -4.07
C LEU A 25 7.29 3.66 -3.04
N GLY A 26 6.73 4.16 -1.93
CA GLY A 26 6.07 3.32 -0.93
C GLY A 26 4.90 2.53 -1.51
N GLY A 27 4.07 3.15 -2.35
CA GLY A 27 2.94 2.47 -3.01
C GLY A 27 3.36 1.50 -4.12
N LEU A 28 4.47 1.77 -4.81
CA LEU A 28 5.04 0.81 -5.76
C LEU A 28 5.59 -0.43 -5.02
N TRP A 29 6.29 -0.19 -3.90
CA TRP A 29 6.76 -1.25 -3.03
C TRP A 29 5.60 -2.10 -2.49
N ASP A 30 4.54 -1.44 -2.00
CA ASP A 30 3.32 -2.09 -1.53
C ASP A 30 2.69 -3.01 -2.58
N LEU A 31 2.60 -2.55 -3.83
CA LEU A 31 2.07 -3.36 -4.93
C LEU A 31 2.96 -4.58 -5.24
N LEU A 32 4.29 -4.43 -5.14
CA LEU A 32 5.24 -5.53 -5.29
C LEU A 32 5.12 -6.52 -4.13
N THR A 33 5.03 -6.06 -2.89
CA THR A 33 4.90 -6.92 -1.71
C THR A 33 3.56 -7.64 -1.66
N THR A 34 2.50 -7.02 -2.13
CA THR A 34 1.18 -7.66 -2.28
C THR A 34 1.19 -8.73 -3.37
N PHE A 35 1.86 -8.48 -4.50
CA PHE A 35 2.05 -9.48 -5.55
C PHE A 35 2.88 -10.68 -5.05
N LEU A 36 4.06 -10.43 -4.47
CA LEU A 36 4.95 -11.48 -3.99
C LEU A 36 4.37 -12.23 -2.80
N GLY A 37 3.73 -11.52 -1.88
CA GLY A 37 3.02 -12.08 -0.73
C GLY A 37 1.90 -13.02 -1.16
N SER A 38 1.15 -12.66 -2.20
CA SER A 38 0.12 -13.52 -2.78
C SER A 38 0.71 -14.82 -3.32
N LEU A 39 1.87 -14.78 -3.98
CA LEU A 39 2.55 -15.98 -4.49
C LEU A 39 3.04 -16.89 -3.35
N ILE A 40 3.54 -16.29 -2.26
CA ILE A 40 3.96 -17.05 -1.06
C ILE A 40 2.75 -17.74 -0.43
N ILE A 41 1.64 -17.03 -0.28
CA ILE A 41 0.40 -17.58 0.30
C ILE A 41 -0.17 -18.71 -0.57
N LEU A 42 -0.19 -18.51 -1.89
CA LEU A 42 -0.65 -19.53 -2.83
C LEU A 42 0.30 -20.72 -2.92
N GLY A 43 1.56 -20.57 -2.53
CA GLY A 43 2.57 -21.63 -2.56
C GLY A 43 2.81 -22.21 -3.95
N SER A 44 2.57 -21.44 -5.02
CA SER A 44 2.63 -21.92 -6.41
C SER A 44 3.04 -20.79 -7.35
N VAL A 45 3.86 -21.14 -8.34
CA VAL A 45 4.31 -20.23 -9.42
C VAL A 45 3.75 -20.68 -10.78
N THR A 46 2.58 -21.30 -10.77
CA THR A 46 1.86 -21.62 -12.02
C THR A 46 1.34 -20.36 -12.69
N PHE A 47 1.05 -20.44 -14.00
CA PHE A 47 0.48 -19.32 -14.76
C PHE A 47 -0.79 -18.75 -14.11
N ILE A 48 -1.64 -19.62 -13.54
CA ILE A 48 -2.86 -19.22 -12.85
C ILE A 48 -2.53 -18.44 -11.57
N SER A 49 -1.60 -18.93 -10.74
CA SER A 49 -1.19 -18.24 -9.51
C SER A 49 -0.54 -16.88 -9.78
N LEU A 50 0.27 -16.78 -10.84
CA LEU A 50 0.85 -15.51 -11.29
C LEU A 50 -0.24 -14.54 -11.75
N GLY A 51 -1.19 -15.01 -12.57
CA GLY A 51 -2.31 -14.19 -13.03
C GLY A 51 -3.18 -13.68 -11.88
N LEU A 52 -3.56 -14.55 -10.94
CA LEU A 52 -4.36 -14.18 -9.78
C LEU A 52 -3.63 -13.19 -8.86
N SER A 53 -2.34 -13.41 -8.61
CA SER A 53 -1.53 -12.51 -7.77
C SER A 53 -1.39 -11.13 -8.41
N LEU A 54 -1.18 -11.07 -9.73
CA LEU A 54 -1.07 -9.81 -10.46
C LEU A 54 -2.40 -9.04 -10.48
N VAL A 55 -3.49 -9.72 -10.85
CA VAL A 55 -4.82 -9.10 -10.86
C VAL A 55 -5.22 -8.64 -9.46
N GLY A 56 -4.95 -9.46 -8.43
CA GLY A 56 -5.18 -9.12 -7.03
C GLY A 56 -4.42 -7.86 -6.62
N ALA A 57 -3.11 -7.82 -6.84
CA ALA A 57 -2.26 -6.68 -6.47
C ALA A 57 -2.69 -5.38 -7.18
N VAL A 58 -2.99 -5.44 -8.48
CA VAL A 58 -3.48 -4.26 -9.23
C VAL A 58 -4.83 -3.80 -8.72
N THR A 59 -5.76 -4.72 -8.46
CA THR A 59 -7.10 -4.39 -7.96
C THR A 59 -7.02 -3.72 -6.60
N VAL A 60 -6.24 -4.31 -5.68
CA VAL A 60 -6.03 -3.80 -4.32
C VAL A 60 -5.34 -2.44 -4.35
N GLY A 61 -4.27 -2.30 -5.12
CA GLY A 61 -3.59 -1.01 -5.33
C GLY A 61 -4.53 0.06 -5.87
N ALA A 62 -5.42 -0.28 -6.81
CA ALA A 62 -6.43 0.65 -7.32
C ALA A 62 -7.43 1.08 -6.24
N PHE A 63 -7.88 0.17 -5.37
CA PHE A 63 -8.72 0.51 -4.22
C PHE A 63 -7.99 1.41 -3.21
N ASN A 64 -6.73 1.10 -2.86
CA ASN A 64 -5.92 1.91 -1.95
C ASN A 64 -5.69 3.33 -2.51
N LEU A 65 -5.40 3.46 -3.80
CA LEU A 65 -5.29 4.77 -4.49
C LEU A 65 -6.63 5.51 -4.62
N SER A 66 -7.75 4.80 -4.58
CA SER A 66 -9.10 5.38 -4.69
C SER A 66 -9.69 5.77 -3.33
N THR A 67 -8.92 5.72 -2.25
CA THR A 67 -9.37 6.03 -0.88
C THR A 67 -10.15 7.34 -0.81
N GLN A 68 -9.63 8.43 -1.38
CA GLN A 68 -10.37 9.70 -1.36
C GLN A 68 -11.65 9.70 -2.19
N ALA A 69 -11.69 9.00 -3.33
CA ALA A 69 -12.91 8.89 -4.13
C ALA A 69 -14.01 8.11 -3.36
N ILE A 70 -13.62 7.12 -2.56
CA ILE A 70 -14.55 6.27 -1.78
C ILE A 70 -15.05 6.98 -0.51
N TRP A 71 -14.16 7.74 0.15
CA TRP A 71 -14.47 8.38 1.44
C TRP A 71 -14.86 9.85 1.34
N GLY A 72 -14.48 10.55 0.26
CA GLY A 72 -14.76 11.96 0.02
C GLY A 72 -16.06 12.26 -0.72
N GLN A 73 -16.80 11.25 -1.18
CA GLN A 73 -18.02 11.46 -1.97
C GLN A 73 -19.21 11.96 -1.15
N ARG A 74 -19.80 13.08 -1.60
CA ARG A 74 -21.07 13.64 -1.09
C ARG A 74 -22.30 13.27 -1.94
N GLN A 75 -22.13 12.69 -3.14
CA GLN A 75 -23.22 12.60 -4.14
C GLN A 75 -23.62 11.17 -4.59
N VAL A 76 -23.07 10.10 -4.02
CA VAL A 76 -23.44 8.72 -4.39
C VAL A 76 -24.48 8.15 -3.42
N THR A 77 -25.38 7.29 -3.95
CA THR A 77 -26.42 6.60 -3.18
C THR A 77 -25.81 5.90 -1.96
N ARG A 78 -26.35 6.16 -0.76
CA ARG A 78 -25.82 5.68 0.54
C ARG A 78 -25.47 4.19 0.57
N ARG A 79 -26.24 3.34 -0.13
CA ARG A 79 -26.00 1.88 -0.22
C ARG A 79 -24.74 1.53 -1.03
N GLN A 80 -24.52 2.19 -2.17
CA GLN A 80 -23.34 1.95 -3.01
C GLN A 80 -22.04 2.37 -2.30
N VAL A 81 -22.09 3.49 -1.57
CA VAL A 81 -20.95 3.96 -0.76
C VAL A 81 -20.57 2.96 0.33
N ILE A 82 -21.54 2.35 1.01
CA ILE A 82 -21.25 1.35 2.05
C ILE A 82 -20.56 0.13 1.44
N VAL A 83 -21.06 -0.39 0.32
CA VAL A 83 -20.45 -1.54 -0.37
C VAL A 83 -19.01 -1.22 -0.79
N LEU A 84 -18.77 -0.05 -1.38
CA LEU A 84 -17.43 0.39 -1.77
C LEU A 84 -16.48 0.48 -0.57
N ARG A 85 -16.93 1.00 0.58
CA ARG A 85 -16.12 1.07 1.81
C ARG A 85 -15.81 -0.32 2.37
N VAL A 86 -16.75 -1.24 2.32
CA VAL A 86 -16.53 -2.62 2.76
C VAL A 86 -15.49 -3.30 1.86
N ILE A 87 -15.64 -3.21 0.54
CA ILE A 87 -14.66 -3.77 -0.41
C ILE A 87 -13.28 -3.14 -0.20
N TRP A 88 -13.22 -1.83 0.04
CA TRP A 88 -11.98 -1.13 0.34
C TRP A 88 -11.33 -1.62 1.64
N LEU A 89 -12.09 -1.85 2.71
CA LEU A 89 -11.55 -2.43 3.95
C LEU A 89 -10.98 -3.83 3.72
N PHE A 90 -11.65 -4.66 2.92
CA PHE A 90 -11.12 -5.98 2.55
C PHE A 90 -9.86 -5.87 1.69
N ALA A 91 -9.81 -4.92 0.76
CA ALA A 91 -8.62 -4.66 -0.05
C ALA A 91 -7.43 -4.33 0.85
N ILE A 92 -7.59 -3.42 1.82
CA ILE A 92 -6.53 -3.07 2.78
C ILE A 92 -6.12 -4.27 3.64
N ALA A 93 -7.09 -5.02 4.17
CA ALA A 93 -6.76 -6.17 5.00
C ALA A 93 -5.96 -7.22 4.21
N PHE A 94 -6.33 -7.45 2.95
CA PHE A 94 -5.62 -8.35 2.05
C PHE A 94 -4.23 -7.82 1.69
N ASP A 95 -4.12 -6.53 1.35
CA ASP A 95 -2.87 -5.83 1.07
C ASP A 95 -1.89 -5.91 2.23
N PHE A 96 -2.37 -5.57 3.43
CA PHE A 96 -1.60 -5.64 4.66
C PHE A 96 -1.13 -7.07 4.93
N TRP A 97 -2.01 -8.06 4.81
CA TRP A 97 -1.66 -9.45 5.06
C TRP A 97 -0.62 -9.99 4.06
N THR A 98 -0.84 -9.77 2.78
CA THR A 98 0.09 -10.21 1.72
C THR A 98 1.43 -9.50 1.85
N SER A 99 1.44 -8.19 2.05
CA SER A 99 2.66 -7.41 2.26
C SER A 99 3.39 -7.79 3.54
N LEU A 100 2.66 -8.07 4.64
CA LEU A 100 3.25 -8.56 5.89
C LEU A 100 3.93 -9.92 5.69
N THR A 101 3.27 -10.82 4.96
CA THR A 101 3.81 -12.13 4.62
C THR A 101 5.09 -11.97 3.80
N CYS A 102 5.06 -11.13 2.76
CA CYS A 102 6.23 -10.83 1.95
C CYS A 102 7.37 -10.23 2.77
N ASN A 103 7.10 -9.19 3.56
CA ASN A 103 8.12 -8.54 4.38
C ASN A 103 8.72 -9.50 5.43
N ALA A 104 7.91 -10.34 6.07
CA ALA A 104 8.41 -11.37 6.99
C ALA A 104 9.36 -12.36 6.28
N THR A 105 8.98 -12.82 5.09
CA THR A 105 9.76 -13.75 4.30
C THR A 105 11.07 -13.14 3.78
N TYR A 106 11.04 -11.92 3.26
CA TYR A 106 12.18 -11.29 2.58
C TYR A 106 13.08 -10.46 3.51
N VAL A 107 12.50 -9.64 4.38
CA VAL A 107 13.27 -8.71 5.24
C VAL A 107 13.86 -9.45 6.44
N ALA A 108 13.15 -10.46 6.94
CA ALA A 108 13.48 -11.04 8.24
C ALA A 108 13.96 -12.50 8.18
N LEU A 109 13.54 -13.27 7.18
CA LEU A 109 14.00 -14.66 6.99
C LEU A 109 14.98 -14.83 5.83
N GLU A 110 15.12 -13.84 4.94
CA GLU A 110 15.98 -13.88 3.74
C GLU A 110 15.77 -15.13 2.87
N THR A 111 14.62 -15.81 2.98
CA THR A 111 14.35 -17.07 2.30
C THR A 111 13.20 -16.92 1.32
N PHE A 112 13.46 -16.98 0.02
CA PHE A 112 12.42 -17.19 -0.97
C PHE A 112 12.38 -18.67 -1.38
N LYS A 113 11.32 -19.37 -0.97
CA LYS A 113 11.06 -20.76 -1.37
C LYS A 113 9.79 -20.81 -2.23
N PRO A 114 9.91 -20.47 -3.54
CA PRO A 114 8.78 -20.57 -4.45
C PRO A 114 8.27 -22.01 -4.48
N GLY A 115 6.95 -22.20 -4.39
CA GLY A 115 6.33 -23.53 -4.38
C GLY A 115 6.05 -24.12 -2.99
N GLN A 116 6.36 -23.40 -1.90
CA GLN A 116 5.93 -23.77 -0.55
C GLN A 116 4.97 -22.72 -0.01
N ALA A 117 3.74 -23.14 0.29
CA ALA A 117 2.80 -22.31 1.02
C ALA A 117 3.29 -22.19 2.46
N ASP A 118 3.53 -20.96 2.91
CA ASP A 118 3.85 -20.68 4.30
C ASP A 118 2.75 -19.82 4.93
N SER A 119 2.37 -20.17 6.16
CA SER A 119 1.41 -19.39 6.92
C SER A 119 2.10 -18.22 7.62
N LEU A 120 1.42 -17.08 7.65
CA LEU A 120 1.93 -15.88 8.33
C LEU A 120 2.33 -16.16 9.79
N ILE A 121 1.52 -16.95 10.51
CA ILE A 121 1.79 -17.30 11.92
C ILE A 121 3.13 -18.03 12.04
N ARG A 122 3.41 -18.98 11.14
CA ARG A 122 4.66 -19.72 11.12
C ARG A 122 5.85 -18.82 10.79
N LEU A 123 5.68 -17.89 9.85
CA LEU A 123 6.73 -16.92 9.51
C LEU A 123 7.05 -16.02 10.71
N LEU A 124 6.02 -15.44 11.34
CA LEU A 124 6.18 -14.57 12.51
C LEU A 124 6.79 -15.29 13.71
N SER A 125 6.48 -16.58 13.92
CA SER A 125 7.08 -17.37 15.01
C SER A 125 8.59 -17.61 14.87
N GLN A 126 9.13 -17.43 13.66
CA GLN A 126 10.57 -17.59 13.39
C GLN A 126 11.33 -16.26 13.57
N LEU A 127 10.63 -15.15 13.77
CA LEU A 127 11.24 -13.83 13.87
C LEU A 127 11.59 -13.47 15.32
N THR A 128 12.72 -12.77 15.47
CA THR A 128 13.03 -12.06 16.71
C THR A 128 12.08 -10.87 16.90
N GLY A 129 11.89 -10.40 18.14
CA GLY A 129 11.00 -9.26 18.42
C GLY A 129 11.38 -7.99 17.66
N GLY A 130 12.67 -7.73 17.45
CA GLY A 130 13.14 -6.59 16.66
C GLY A 130 12.79 -6.71 15.17
N GLN A 131 12.91 -7.91 14.60
CA GLN A 131 12.51 -8.18 13.21
C GLN A 131 11.00 -8.02 13.02
N ILE A 132 10.19 -8.50 13.97
CA ILE A 132 8.72 -8.29 13.92
C ILE A 132 8.41 -6.80 13.89
N LEU A 133 9.07 -5.99 14.72
CA LEU A 133 8.85 -4.55 14.76
C LEU A 133 9.18 -3.88 13.41
N ILE A 134 10.32 -4.22 12.80
CA ILE A 134 10.72 -3.69 11.50
C ILE A 134 9.73 -4.10 10.41
N VAL A 135 9.36 -5.39 10.37
CA VAL A 135 8.42 -5.93 9.39
C VAL A 135 7.05 -5.25 9.51
N MET A 136 6.53 -5.10 10.73
CA MET A 136 5.28 -4.38 10.99
C MET A 136 5.37 -2.91 10.57
N PHE A 137 6.46 -2.23 10.93
CA PHE A 137 6.66 -0.83 10.58
C PHE A 137 6.70 -0.61 9.06
N VAL A 138 7.48 -1.40 8.34
CA VAL A 138 7.60 -1.31 6.87
C VAL A 138 6.26 -1.61 6.20
N THR A 139 5.55 -2.64 6.68
CA THR A 139 4.25 -3.04 6.12
C THR A 139 3.19 -1.95 6.32
N ILE A 140 3.12 -1.37 7.52
CA ILE A 140 2.20 -0.26 7.80
C ILE A 140 2.51 0.92 6.86
N LEU A 141 3.79 1.31 6.76
CA LEU A 141 4.17 2.43 5.90
C LEU A 141 3.88 2.17 4.41
N SER A 142 4.13 0.96 3.91
CA SER A 142 3.84 0.61 2.52
C SER A 142 2.33 0.64 2.25
N THR A 143 1.52 -0.03 3.08
CA THR A 143 0.06 -0.13 2.91
C THR A 143 -0.63 1.23 2.95
N PHE A 144 -0.18 2.16 3.81
CA PHE A 144 -0.76 3.51 3.87
C PHE A 144 -0.23 4.45 2.77
N SER A 145 0.89 4.14 2.13
CA SER A 145 1.52 5.03 1.14
C SER A 145 0.60 5.37 -0.05
N PRO A 146 -0.06 4.42 -0.72
CA PRO A 146 -0.99 4.74 -1.81
C PRO A 146 -2.16 5.63 -1.36
N MET A 147 -2.65 5.45 -0.12
CA MET A 147 -3.72 6.29 0.43
C MET A 147 -3.26 7.74 0.62
N MET A 148 -2.02 7.92 1.07
CA MET A 148 -1.41 9.24 1.22
C MET A 148 -1.18 9.91 -0.12
N VAL A 149 -0.75 9.16 -1.16
CA VAL A 149 -0.68 9.66 -2.54
C VAL A 149 -2.05 10.16 -3.00
N SER A 150 -3.10 9.35 -2.81
CA SER A 150 -4.49 9.73 -3.14
C SER A 150 -4.87 11.06 -2.49
N SER A 151 -4.52 11.22 -1.21
CA SER A 151 -4.85 12.43 -0.46
C SER A 151 -4.07 13.67 -0.89
N LEU A 152 -2.82 13.52 -1.29
CA LEU A 152 -1.99 14.64 -1.74
C LEU A 152 -2.31 15.06 -3.17
N ARG A 153 -2.73 14.12 -4.03
CA ARG A 153 -3.12 14.37 -5.43
C ARG A 153 -4.39 15.21 -5.53
N ASN A 154 -5.43 14.87 -4.77
CA ASN A 154 -6.70 15.59 -4.85
C ASN A 154 -6.62 17.00 -4.26
N ARG A 155 -5.74 17.24 -3.28
CA ARG A 155 -5.47 18.59 -2.78
C ARG A 155 -4.81 19.51 -3.84
N ASP A 156 -4.31 18.97 -4.95
CA ASP A 156 -3.89 19.77 -6.12
C ASP A 156 -5.03 20.09 -7.09
N ILE A 157 -6.10 19.29 -7.12
CA ILE A 157 -7.23 19.51 -8.04
C ILE A 157 -8.15 20.63 -7.52
N ASP A 158 -8.28 20.75 -6.19
CA ASP A 158 -9.10 21.79 -5.54
C ASP A 158 -8.30 23.08 -5.20
N GLY A 159 -7.04 23.16 -5.67
CA GLY A 159 -6.06 24.19 -5.29
C GLY A 159 -5.73 25.23 -6.37
N LEU A 160 -6.59 25.40 -7.38
CA LEU A 160 -6.54 26.55 -8.28
C LEU A 160 -7.56 27.61 -7.80
N PRO A 161 -7.19 28.89 -7.64
CA PRO A 161 -8.16 29.95 -7.83
C PRO A 161 -8.76 29.90 -9.24
#